data_AF-A0A2D9G983-F1
#
_entry.id   AF-A0A2D9G983-F1
#
_cell.length_a   1.000
_cell.length_b   1.000
_cell.length_c   1.000
_cell.angle_alpha   90.00
_cell.angle_beta   90.00
_cell.angle_gamma   90.00
#
_symmetry.space_group_name_H-M   'P 1'
#
loop_
_entity.id
_entity.type
_entity.pdbx_description
1 polymer ?
#
loop_
_entity_poly.entity_id
_entity_poly.type
_entity_poly.pdbx_seq_one_letter_code
_entity_poly.pdbx_strand_id
1 'polypeptide(L)'
;MAELTPSKEQGPPWQGLAIIGVILVAQTFTDFGWKGPWNDVSFTQGSIGLVGGILLYLAWFRWHFKINGLIPTLDRWKNPKKGMLNLFIFGIVMTIITWLVGGPFSEIFPRPTGMILGLISLLTLLQVSYAWLYFNNYFLEEE
;
A
#
# COMPACT_ATOMS: atom_id res chain seq x y z
N MET A 1 32.53 -38.42 6.28
CA MET A 1 31.09 -38.31 6.53
C MET A 1 30.81 -36.83 6.69
N ALA A 2 30.33 -36.16 5.64
CA ALA A 2 30.10 -34.71 5.66
C ALA A 2 28.75 -34.44 6.33
N GLU A 3 28.76 -33.73 7.46
CA GLU A 3 27.55 -33.28 8.13
C GLU A 3 26.83 -32.25 7.24
N LEU A 4 25.68 -32.66 6.70
CA LEU A 4 24.75 -31.76 6.02
C LEU A 4 24.09 -30.89 7.11
N THR A 5 24.65 -29.71 7.36
CA THR A 5 23.98 -28.70 8.18
C THR A 5 22.60 -28.41 7.58
N PRO A 6 21.52 -28.41 8.38
CA PRO A 6 20.18 -28.16 7.85
C PRO A 6 20.16 -26.77 7.25
N SER A 7 19.84 -26.67 5.95
CA SER A 7 19.55 -25.40 5.30
C SER A 7 18.45 -24.73 6.10
N LYS A 8 18.83 -23.73 6.90
CA LYS A 8 17.94 -22.83 7.62
C LYS A 8 16.82 -22.50 6.64
N GLU A 9 15.57 -22.85 6.95
CA GLU A 9 14.44 -22.40 6.13
C GLU A 9 14.44 -20.87 6.19
N GLN A 10 15.09 -20.26 5.21
CA GLN A 10 15.17 -18.83 5.05
C GLN A 10 13.78 -18.43 4.59
N GLY A 11 12.95 -17.98 5.54
CA GLY A 11 11.70 -17.30 5.21
C GLY A 11 11.96 -16.27 4.10
N PRO A 12 10.99 -16.02 3.21
CA PRO A 12 11.19 -15.25 1.99
C PRO A 12 11.97 -13.95 2.26
N PRO A 13 13.01 -13.59 1.46
CA PRO A 13 13.95 -12.52 1.78
C PRO A 13 13.29 -11.14 1.75
N TRP A 14 12.59 -10.80 2.85
CA TRP A 14 11.89 -9.53 3.03
C TRP A 14 12.86 -8.42 3.46
N GLN A 15 13.95 -8.77 4.15
CA GLN A 15 14.95 -7.83 4.64
C GLN A 15 15.67 -7.11 3.50
N GLY A 16 16.05 -7.84 2.43
CA GLY A 16 16.69 -7.23 1.26
C GLY A 16 15.78 -6.25 0.54
N LEU A 17 14.50 -6.61 0.35
CA LEU A 17 13.50 -5.72 -0.24
C LEU A 17 13.23 -4.47 0.61
N ALA A 18 13.16 -4.62 1.94
CA ALA A 18 12.98 -3.49 2.85
C ALA A 18 14.17 -2.53 2.79
N ILE A 19 15.40 -3.05 2.85
CA ILE A 19 16.62 -2.23 2.81
C ILE A 19 16.71 -1.49 1.48
N ILE A 20 16.54 -2.19 0.36
CA ILE A 20 16.57 -1.59 -0.97
C ILE A 20 15.44 -0.55 -1.09
N GLY A 21 14.22 -0.87 -0.66
CA GLY A 21 13.10 0.05 -0.70
C GLY A 21 13.31 1.32 0.13
N VAL A 22 13.89 1.20 1.34
CA VAL A 22 14.23 2.37 2.19
C VAL A 22 15.30 3.21 1.52
N ILE A 23 16.37 2.61 1.00
CA ILE A 23 17.42 3.34 0.27
C ILE A 23 16.79 4.04 -0.93
N LEU A 24 15.89 3.35 -1.64
CA LEU A 24 15.30 3.87 -2.86
C LEU A 24 14.35 5.05 -2.61
N VAL A 25 13.69 5.09 -1.45
CA VAL A 25 12.88 6.22 -1.02
C VAL A 25 13.76 7.32 -0.41
N ALA A 26 14.82 6.98 0.33
CA ALA A 26 15.72 7.96 0.92
C ALA A 26 16.45 8.79 -0.14
N GLN A 27 16.88 8.16 -1.24
CA GLN A 27 17.57 8.87 -2.32
C GLN A 27 16.66 9.88 -3.04
N THR A 28 15.33 9.77 -3.00
CA THR A 28 14.44 10.78 -3.61
C THR A 28 14.39 12.08 -2.82
N PHE A 29 14.85 12.07 -1.57
CA PHE A 29 15.04 13.29 -0.77
C PHE A 29 16.37 13.98 -1.04
N THR A 30 17.24 13.35 -1.84
CA THR A 30 18.55 13.89 -2.18
C THR A 30 18.48 14.42 -3.61
N ASP A 31 18.98 15.63 -3.88
CA ASP A 31 19.03 16.25 -5.23
C ASP A 31 19.92 15.51 -6.26
N PHE A 32 20.37 14.31 -5.91
CA PHE A 32 21.15 13.46 -6.78
C PHE A 32 20.22 12.74 -7.77
N GLY A 33 20.13 13.24 -8.99
CA GLY A 33 19.27 12.65 -10.01
C GLY A 33 19.87 12.76 -11.42
N TRP A 34 19.79 11.67 -12.16
CA TRP A 34 20.09 11.64 -13.59
C TRP A 34 18.85 12.12 -14.34
N LYS A 35 19.02 13.00 -15.34
CA LYS A 35 18.04 13.16 -16.43
C LYS A 35 17.79 11.80 -17.09
N GLY A 36 16.78 11.08 -16.62
CA GLY A 36 16.34 9.83 -17.22
C GLY A 36 15.85 10.05 -18.66
N PRO A 37 15.34 9.00 -19.33
CA PRO A 37 14.89 9.06 -20.72
C PRO A 37 13.79 10.10 -20.99
N TRP A 38 13.18 10.64 -19.94
CA TRP A 38 12.13 11.65 -19.94
C TRP A 38 12.68 13.10 -19.90
N ASN A 39 14.00 13.28 -19.89
CA ASN A 39 14.71 14.58 -19.83
C ASN A 39 14.38 15.46 -18.61
N ASP A 40 13.74 14.88 -17.59
CA ASP A 40 13.37 15.53 -16.34
C ASP A 40 13.92 14.71 -15.16
N VAL A 41 14.67 15.39 -14.29
CA VAL A 41 15.32 14.83 -13.11
C VAL A 41 14.28 14.50 -12.03
N SER A 42 13.32 15.40 -11.82
CA SER A 42 12.27 15.28 -10.81
C SER A 42 11.34 14.10 -11.12
N PHE A 43 11.03 13.90 -12.40
CA PHE A 43 10.20 12.78 -12.85
C PHE A 43 10.90 11.42 -12.66
N THR A 44 12.20 11.37 -12.96
CA THR A 44 13.01 10.16 -12.78
C THR A 44 13.15 9.79 -11.31
N GLN A 45 13.43 10.76 -10.44
CA GLN A 45 13.47 10.58 -8.99
C GLN A 45 12.11 10.12 -8.43
N GLY A 46 11.01 10.75 -8.84
CA GLY A 46 9.67 10.34 -8.41
C GLY A 46 9.33 8.91 -8.81
N SER A 47 9.67 8.51 -10.04
CA SER A 47 9.47 7.14 -10.53
C SER A 47 10.26 6.11 -9.72
N ILE A 48 11.51 6.45 -9.40
CA ILE A 48 12.40 5.61 -8.58
C ILE A 48 11.87 5.49 -7.15
N GLY A 49 11.36 6.58 -6.55
CA GLY A 49 10.71 6.55 -5.25
C GLY A 49 9.46 5.67 -5.23
N LEU A 50 8.69 5.70 -6.32
CA LEU A 50 7.51 4.86 -6.49
C LEU A 50 7.89 3.37 -6.54
N VAL A 51 8.97 3.03 -7.27
CA VAL A 51 9.56 1.67 -7.26
C VAL A 51 10.03 1.28 -5.85
N GLY A 52 10.67 2.20 -5.13
CA GLY A 52 11.06 2.01 -3.72
C GLY A 52 9.86 1.73 -2.81
N GLY A 53 8.77 2.46 -2.99
CA GLY A 53 7.50 2.25 -2.29
C GLY A 53 6.87 0.89 -2.56
N ILE A 54 6.90 0.43 -3.82
CA ILE A 54 6.44 -0.93 -4.20
C ILE A 54 7.27 -2.00 -3.48
N LEU A 55 8.59 -1.83 -3.42
CA LEU A 55 9.49 -2.76 -2.74
C LEU A 55 9.28 -2.78 -1.22
N LEU A 56 9.02 -1.61 -0.60
CA LEU A 56 8.66 -1.53 0.81
C LEU A 56 7.32 -2.21 1.10
N TYR A 57 6.32 -2.02 0.24
CA TYR A 57 5.04 -2.71 0.35
C TYR A 57 5.23 -4.23 0.28
N LEU A 58 5.98 -4.73 -0.70
CA LEU A 58 6.30 -6.16 -0.85
C LEU A 58 7.04 -6.72 0.38
N ALA A 59 7.98 -5.95 0.93
CA ALA A 59 8.72 -6.33 2.13
C ALA A 59 7.82 -6.43 3.35
N TRP A 60 6.97 -5.41 3.58
CA TRP A 60 5.98 -5.41 4.66
C TRP A 60 4.97 -6.54 4.50
N PHE A 61 4.49 -6.78 3.28
CA PHE A 61 3.55 -7.86 2.98
C PHE A 61 4.15 -9.24 3.28
N ARG A 62 5.38 -9.49 2.82
CA ARG A 62 6.11 -10.73 3.11
C ARG A 62 6.42 -10.89 4.60
N TRP A 63 6.71 -9.80 5.30
CA TRP A 63 6.92 -9.81 6.75
C TRP A 63 5.62 -10.13 7.53
N HIS A 64 4.51 -9.52 7.14
CA HIS A 64 3.23 -9.66 7.83
C HIS A 64 2.51 -10.98 7.55
N PHE A 65 2.48 -11.41 6.28
CA PHE A 65 1.75 -12.61 5.86
C PHE A 65 2.63 -13.85 5.70
N LYS A 66 3.97 -13.72 5.72
CA LYS A 66 4.96 -14.81 5.58
C LYS A 66 4.76 -15.72 4.35
N ILE A 67 4.07 -15.23 3.32
CA ILE A 67 3.78 -15.94 2.07
C ILE A 67 4.29 -15.14 0.86
N ASN A 68 4.60 -15.84 -0.22
CA ASN A 68 4.87 -15.24 -1.52
C ASN A 68 3.55 -14.91 -2.22
N GLY A 69 2.96 -13.77 -1.86
CA GLY A 69 1.80 -13.19 -2.54
C GLY A 69 1.97 -11.68 -2.68
N LEU A 70 1.11 -11.04 -3.48
CA LEU A 70 1.05 -9.57 -3.60
C LEU A 70 -0.23 -8.98 -3.00
N ILE A 71 -1.30 -9.78 -2.91
CA ILE A 71 -2.64 -9.29 -2.57
C ILE A 71 -3.10 -9.98 -1.30
N PRO A 72 -3.46 -9.25 -0.24
CA PRO A 72 -4.15 -9.81 0.91
C PRO A 72 -5.58 -10.11 0.50
N THR A 73 -5.87 -11.37 0.20
CA THR A 73 -7.25 -11.82 -0.06
C THR A 73 -8.08 -11.67 1.20
N LEU A 74 -9.38 -11.35 1.04
CA LEU A 74 -10.32 -11.18 2.16
C LEU A 74 -10.39 -12.42 3.06
N ASP A 75 -10.20 -13.60 2.47
CA ASP A 75 -10.09 -14.90 3.15
C ASP A 75 -9.03 -14.94 4.26
N ARG A 76 -7.95 -14.15 4.12
CA ARG A 76 -6.85 -14.11 5.11
C ARG A 76 -7.12 -13.21 6.31
N TRP A 77 -8.27 -12.56 6.38
CA TRP A 77 -8.60 -11.68 7.50
C TRP A 77 -8.96 -12.53 8.73
N LYS A 78 -8.09 -12.51 9.75
CA LYS A 78 -8.33 -13.24 11.02
C LYS A 78 -9.71 -12.98 11.64
N ASN A 79 -10.21 -11.75 11.52
CA ASN A 79 -11.53 -11.33 12.02
C ASN A 79 -12.21 -10.43 11.00
N PRO A 80 -12.99 -10.99 10.05
CA PRO A 80 -13.52 -10.23 8.92
C PRO A 80 -14.46 -9.11 9.35
N LYS A 81 -15.33 -9.36 10.34
CA LYS A 81 -16.24 -8.34 10.92
C LYS A 81 -15.49 -7.14 11.49
N LYS A 82 -14.39 -7.38 12.21
CA LYS A 82 -13.60 -6.33 12.86
C LYS A 82 -12.75 -5.56 11.84
N GLY A 83 -12.16 -6.26 10.87
CA GLY A 83 -11.40 -5.64 9.78
C GLY A 83 -12.28 -4.74 8.91
N MET A 84 -13.48 -5.21 8.56
CA MET A 84 -14.45 -4.45 7.77
C MET A 84 -14.94 -3.20 8.52
N LEU A 85 -15.25 -3.32 9.81
CA LEU A 85 -15.64 -2.19 10.64
C LEU A 85 -14.52 -1.15 10.73
N ASN A 86 -13.27 -1.58 10.92
CA ASN A 86 -12.12 -0.67 10.95
C ASN A 86 -11.92 0.05 9.61
N LEU A 87 -12.01 -0.66 8.49
CA LEU A 87 -11.89 -0.08 7.15
C LEU A 87 -13.05 0.88 6.84
N PHE A 88 -14.27 0.56 7.28
CA PHE A 88 -15.42 1.45 7.15
C PHE A 88 -15.20 2.76 7.92
N ILE A 89 -14.80 2.66 9.19
CA ILE A 89 -14.47 3.85 10.01
C ILE A 89 -13.36 4.66 9.34
N PHE A 90 -12.31 3.99 8.86
CA PHE A 90 -11.21 4.66 8.17
C PHE A 90 -11.68 5.40 6.91
N GLY A 91 -12.53 4.79 6.09
CA GLY A 91 -13.11 5.44 4.90
C GLY A 91 -13.98 6.66 5.25
N ILE A 92 -14.79 6.59 6.31
CA ILE A 92 -15.58 7.74 6.79
C ILE A 92 -14.68 8.86 7.29
N VAL A 93 -13.69 8.54 8.14
CA VAL A 93 -12.72 9.53 8.64
C VAL A 93 -12.00 10.19 7.48
N MET A 94 -11.57 9.41 6.48
CA MET A 94 -10.88 9.94 5.32
C MET A 94 -11.76 10.82 4.43
N THR A 95 -13.06 10.51 4.34
CA THR A 95 -14.05 11.36 3.66
C THR A 95 -14.19 12.71 4.36
N ILE A 96 -14.26 12.71 5.69
CA ILE A 96 -14.35 13.95 6.49
C ILE A 96 -13.09 14.79 6.29
N ILE A 97 -11.90 14.16 6.36
CA ILE A 97 -10.62 14.85 6.12
C ILE A 97 -10.57 15.42 4.70
N THR A 98 -11.00 14.66 3.70
CA THR A 98 -11.07 15.12 2.31
C THR A 98 -11.94 16.37 2.18
N TRP A 99 -13.13 16.37 2.77
CA TRP A 99 -14.03 17.51 2.73
C TRP A 99 -13.41 18.73 3.45
N LEU A 100 -12.78 18.50 4.59
CA LEU A 100 -12.12 19.53 5.40
C LEU A 100 -10.97 20.20 4.63
N VAL A 101 -10.11 19.40 3.98
CA VAL A 101 -8.97 19.87 3.19
C VAL A 101 -9.42 20.49 1.86
N GLY A 102 -10.42 19.91 1.21
CA GLY A 102 -10.93 20.36 -0.10
C GLY A 102 -11.81 21.61 -0.04
N GLY A 103 -12.41 21.90 1.11
CA GLY A 103 -13.27 23.07 1.32
C GLY A 103 -12.60 24.12 2.24
N PRO A 104 -12.86 24.08 3.55
CA PRO A 104 -12.51 25.16 4.47
C PRO A 104 -11.00 25.41 4.64
N PHE A 105 -10.14 24.41 4.42
CA PHE A 105 -8.68 24.57 4.48
C PHE A 105 -7.99 24.58 3.11
N SER A 106 -8.75 24.81 2.03
CA SER A 106 -8.22 24.84 0.66
C SER A 106 -7.14 25.91 0.42
N GLU A 107 -7.07 26.95 1.27
CA GLU A 107 -6.04 27.99 1.20
C GLU A 107 -4.69 27.56 1.82
N ILE A 108 -4.70 26.59 2.74
CA ILE A 108 -3.50 26.10 3.45
C ILE A 108 -2.81 24.99 2.66
N PHE A 109 -3.60 24.17 1.94
CA PHE A 109 -3.10 22.99 1.24
C PHE A 109 -3.01 23.20 -0.28
N PRO A 110 -2.05 22.57 -0.97
CA PRO A 110 -1.99 22.60 -2.42
C PRO A 110 -3.30 22.13 -3.04
N ARG A 111 -3.73 22.81 -4.12
CA ARG A 111 -4.99 22.52 -4.83
C ARG A 111 -5.26 21.04 -5.17
N PRO A 112 -4.27 20.20 -5.57
CA PRO A 112 -4.55 18.78 -5.88
C PRO A 112 -4.74 17.89 -4.64
N THR A 113 -4.44 18.38 -3.43
CA THR A 113 -4.46 17.55 -2.20
C THR A 113 -5.86 17.00 -1.93
N GLY A 114 -6.90 17.82 -2.03
CA GLY A 114 -8.29 17.38 -1.86
C GLY A 114 -8.70 16.30 -2.88
N MET A 115 -8.22 16.39 -4.12
CA MET A 115 -8.50 15.37 -5.15
C MET A 115 -7.85 14.03 -4.82
N ILE A 116 -6.58 14.04 -4.39
CA ILE A 116 -5.85 12.82 -4.01
C ILE A 116 -6.49 12.17 -2.78
N LEU A 117 -6.80 12.96 -1.75
CA LEU A 117 -7.48 12.47 -0.55
C LEU A 117 -8.86 11.89 -0.88
N GLY A 118 -9.61 12.54 -1.76
CA GLY A 118 -10.91 12.06 -2.22
C GLY A 118 -10.82 10.75 -3.00
N LEU A 119 -9.82 10.61 -3.86
CA LEU A 119 -9.54 9.36 -4.55
C LEU A 119 -9.24 8.23 -3.56
N ILE A 120 -8.37 8.47 -2.58
CA ILE A 120 -8.03 7.49 -1.54
C ILE A 120 -9.28 7.09 -0.75
N SER A 121 -10.13 8.07 -0.41
CA SER A 121 -11.38 7.83 0.31
C SER A 121 -12.35 6.97 -0.49
N LEU A 122 -12.56 7.30 -1.78
CA LEU A 122 -13.41 6.55 -2.70
C LEU A 122 -12.92 5.11 -2.89
N LEU A 123 -11.61 4.93 -3.08
CA LEU A 123 -11.00 3.59 -3.18
C LEU A 123 -11.20 2.78 -1.90
N THR A 124 -11.09 3.41 -0.74
CA THR A 124 -11.32 2.77 0.56
C THR A 124 -12.79 2.36 0.72
N LEU A 125 -13.73 3.22 0.35
CA LEU A 125 -15.16 2.91 0.38
C LEU A 125 -15.50 1.77 -0.58
N LEU A 126 -14.94 1.78 -1.80
CA LEU A 126 -15.11 0.70 -2.76
C LEU A 126 -14.59 -0.64 -2.21
N GLN A 127 -13.42 -0.62 -1.56
CA GLN A 127 -12.83 -1.79 -0.92
C GLN A 127 -13.74 -2.33 0.21
N VAL A 128 -14.33 -1.46 1.01
CA VAL A 128 -15.28 -1.85 2.07
C VAL A 128 -16.57 -2.42 1.49
N SER A 129 -17.13 -1.78 0.45
CA SER A 129 -18.31 -2.28 -0.25
C SER A 129 -18.08 -3.67 -0.84
N TYR A 130 -16.92 -3.89 -1.46
CA TYR A 130 -16.53 -5.20 -1.97
C TYR A 130 -16.41 -6.23 -0.84
N ALA A 131 -15.72 -5.90 0.25
CA ALA A 131 -15.60 -6.79 1.41
C ALA A 131 -16.96 -7.13 2.03
N TRP A 132 -17.84 -6.15 2.15
CA TRP A 132 -19.20 -6.33 2.64
C TRP A 132 -19.99 -7.30 1.77
N LEU A 133 -19.95 -7.11 0.44
CA LEU A 133 -20.69 -7.93 -0.50
C LEU A 133 -20.16 -9.37 -0.52
N TYR A 134 -18.83 -9.55 -0.45
CA TYR A 134 -18.19 -10.86 -0.33
C TYR A 134 -18.60 -11.62 0.94
N PHE A 135 -18.58 -10.97 2.12
CA PHE A 135 -18.94 -11.63 3.38
C PHE A 135 -20.45 -11.81 3.59
N ASN A 136 -21.30 -11.08 2.87
CA ASN A 136 -22.75 -11.22 2.94
C ASN A 136 -23.31 -12.23 1.92
N ASN A 137 -22.47 -13.11 1.38
CA ASN A 137 -22.84 -14.26 0.53
C ASN A 137 -23.60 -13.95 -0.78
N TYR A 138 -23.55 -12.70 -1.27
CA TYR A 138 -24.20 -12.34 -2.54
C TYR A 138 -23.65 -13.07 -3.78
N PHE A 139 -22.53 -13.77 -3.65
CA PHE A 139 -21.89 -14.53 -4.74
C PHE A 139 -21.96 -16.05 -4.60
N LEU A 140 -22.64 -16.59 -3.57
CA LEU A 140 -22.70 -18.04 -3.31
C LEU A 140 -24.01 -18.69 -3.79
N GLU A 141 -24.85 -18.01 -4.55
CA GLU A 141 -26.12 -18.58 -5.06
C GLU A 141 -25.96 -19.38 -6.37
N GLU A 142 -24.73 -19.58 -6.88
CA GLU A 142 -24.47 -20.33 -8.12
C GLU A 142 -23.52 -21.54 -7.99
N GLU A 143 -23.48 -22.22 -6.84
CA GLU A 143 -22.93 -23.59 -6.72
C GLU A 143 -23.95 -24.55 -6.09
#